data_AF-A0A349B0H5-F1
#
_entry.id   AF-A0A349B0H5-F1
#
_cell.length_a   1.000
_cell.length_b   1.000
_cell.length_c   1.000
_cell.angle_alpha   90.00
_cell.angle_beta   90.00
_cell.angle_gamma   90.00
#
_symmetry.space_group_name_H-M   'P 1'
#
loop_
_entity.id
_entity.type
_entity.pdbx_description
1 polymer ?
#
loop_
_entity_poly.entity_id
_entity_poly.type
_entity_poly.pdbx_seq_one_letter_code
_entity_poly.pdbx_strand_id
1 'polypeptide(L)'
;MSTSSETEMAFTNEGSQEMSTRASGTPGELLRELGATLRMTEAEAAALIGEEAEEGSTMIINMGPQHPSTHGVLRLMLELEGERVLRTKTIIGYLHTGMEKTGEDLTYLQGPTNVTRMDYAAPLFNELVFSLATEKLLGIDEDIPERAQWIRMLMCELNRMTSHLLFMATNGMD
;
A
#
# COMPACT_ATOMS: atom_id res chain seq x y z
N MET A 1 -36.51 20.87 -25.13
CA MET A 1 -35.07 21.15 -25.33
C MET A 1 -34.37 20.72 -24.06
N SER A 2 -33.55 19.67 -24.17
CA SER A 2 -32.99 18.91 -23.05
C SER A 2 -31.99 19.72 -22.26
N THR A 3 -32.20 19.79 -20.94
CA THR A 3 -31.21 20.20 -19.95
C THR A 3 -30.18 19.08 -19.84
N SER A 4 -29.00 19.28 -20.42
CA SER A 4 -27.80 18.49 -20.13
C SER A 4 -27.46 18.65 -18.65
N SER A 5 -27.63 17.59 -17.86
CA SER A 5 -27.17 17.52 -16.48
C SER A 5 -25.64 17.54 -16.49
N GLU A 6 -25.07 18.69 -16.18
CA GLU A 6 -23.65 18.78 -15.84
C GLU A 6 -23.41 17.95 -14.58
N THR A 7 -22.63 16.89 -14.73
CA THR A 7 -22.16 16.04 -13.63
C THR A 7 -21.45 16.94 -12.61
N GLU A 8 -22.02 17.10 -11.41
CA GLU A 8 -21.36 17.82 -10.31
C GLU A 8 -20.11 17.05 -9.88
N MET A 9 -18.97 17.36 -10.49
CA MET A 9 -17.67 17.05 -9.90
C MET A 9 -17.46 18.01 -8.74
N ALA A 10 -17.45 17.49 -7.51
CA ALA A 10 -17.02 18.25 -6.35
C ALA A 10 -15.51 18.53 -6.49
N PHE A 11 -15.16 19.67 -7.09
CA PHE A 11 -13.76 20.07 -7.31
C PHE A 11 -13.04 20.27 -5.98
N THR A 12 -12.23 19.29 -5.57
CA THR A 12 -11.15 19.49 -4.63
C THR A 12 -9.84 19.70 -5.41
N ASN A 13 -8.79 20.24 -4.79
CA ASN A 13 -7.52 20.52 -5.50
C ASN A 13 -6.68 19.24 -5.74
N GLU A 14 -7.33 18.07 -5.84
CA GLU A 14 -6.70 16.75 -5.79
C GLU A 14 -6.63 16.03 -7.14
N GLY A 15 -7.30 16.56 -8.17
CA GLY A 15 -7.16 16.12 -9.56
C GLY A 15 -7.48 14.64 -9.75
N SER A 16 -6.55 13.87 -10.35
CA SER A 16 -6.76 12.44 -10.68
C SER A 16 -6.88 11.51 -9.46
N GLN A 17 -6.64 12.02 -8.25
CA GLN A 17 -6.75 11.23 -7.05
C GLN A 17 -8.18 11.10 -6.53
N GLU A 18 -9.14 11.90 -7.02
CA GLU A 18 -10.53 11.87 -6.58
C GLU A 18 -11.22 10.52 -6.85
N MET A 19 -12.26 10.20 -6.06
CA MET A 19 -13.09 9.02 -6.26
C MET A 19 -14.27 9.42 -7.15
N SER A 20 -14.32 8.86 -8.37
CA SER A 20 -15.40 9.15 -9.32
C SER A 20 -16.70 8.45 -8.92
N THR A 21 -17.85 8.90 -9.44
CA THR A 21 -19.13 8.24 -9.19
C THR A 21 -19.17 6.86 -9.85
N ARG A 22 -19.87 5.90 -9.24
CA ARG A 22 -19.92 4.51 -9.73
C ARG A 22 -20.44 4.38 -11.16
N ALA A 23 -21.31 5.31 -11.58
CA ALA A 23 -21.83 5.42 -12.94
C ALA A 23 -20.77 5.76 -14.01
N SER A 24 -19.62 6.32 -13.59
CA SER A 24 -18.53 6.73 -14.49
C SER A 24 -17.34 5.75 -14.50
N GLY A 25 -17.43 4.66 -13.74
CA GLY A 25 -16.34 3.69 -13.61
C GLY A 25 -16.24 2.73 -14.79
N THR A 26 -15.02 2.28 -15.08
CA THR A 26 -14.76 1.23 -16.06
C THR A 26 -14.95 -0.17 -15.45
N PRO A 27 -15.25 -1.21 -16.26
CA PRO A 27 -15.34 -2.59 -15.77
C PRO A 27 -14.08 -3.09 -15.04
N GLY A 28 -12.90 -2.63 -15.46
CA GLY A 28 -11.63 -2.93 -14.80
C GLY A 28 -11.50 -2.28 -13.41
N GLU A 29 -12.06 -1.10 -13.21
CA GLU A 29 -12.10 -0.45 -11.89
C GLU A 29 -13.09 -1.17 -10.97
N LEU A 30 -14.26 -1.54 -11.48
CA LEU A 30 -15.26 -2.30 -10.71
C LEU A 30 -14.73 -3.68 -10.27
N LEU A 31 -13.93 -4.35 -11.12
CA LEU A 31 -13.25 -5.61 -10.78
C LEU A 31 -12.24 -5.44 -9.63
N ARG A 32 -11.47 -4.34 -9.64
CA ARG A 32 -10.53 -4.01 -8.57
C ARG A 32 -11.26 -3.64 -7.28
N GLU A 33 -12.37 -2.92 -7.38
CA GLU A 33 -13.23 -2.53 -6.26
C GLU A 33 -13.89 -3.73 -5.57
N LEU A 34 -14.41 -4.70 -6.33
CA LEU A 34 -15.05 -5.90 -5.80
C LEU A 34 -14.05 -6.94 -5.26
N GLY A 35 -12.75 -6.63 -5.28
CA GLY A 35 -11.71 -7.55 -4.82
C GLY A 35 -11.64 -8.82 -5.64
N ALA A 36 -12.04 -8.77 -6.93
CA ALA A 36 -12.08 -9.90 -7.84
C ALA A 36 -10.65 -10.31 -8.22
N THR A 37 -9.94 -10.90 -7.26
CA THR A 37 -8.78 -11.72 -7.55
C THR A 37 -9.30 -13.03 -8.14
N LEU A 38 -9.26 -13.09 -9.48
CA LEU A 38 -9.26 -14.30 -10.32
C LEU A 38 -10.59 -15.07 -10.53
N ARG A 39 -11.79 -14.52 -10.24
CA ARG A 39 -13.05 -15.27 -10.49
C ARG A 39 -14.16 -14.55 -11.26
N MET A 40 -13.98 -13.29 -11.65
CA MET A 40 -15.01 -12.54 -12.38
C MET A 40 -14.43 -11.99 -13.69
N THR A 41 -15.17 -12.16 -14.77
CA THR A 41 -14.81 -11.65 -16.10
C THR A 41 -15.19 -10.19 -16.24
N GLU A 42 -14.50 -9.43 -17.11
CA GLU A 42 -14.83 -8.02 -17.40
C GLU A 42 -16.29 -7.85 -17.87
N ALA A 43 -16.86 -8.87 -18.52
CA ALA A 43 -18.27 -8.87 -18.95
C ALA A 43 -19.24 -9.01 -17.77
N GLU A 44 -18.94 -9.84 -16.78
CA GLU A 44 -19.74 -9.97 -15.55
C GLU A 44 -19.62 -8.71 -14.68
N ALA A 45 -18.43 -8.11 -14.62
CA ALA A 45 -18.24 -6.83 -13.96
C ALA A 45 -19.02 -5.71 -14.64
N ALA A 46 -19.02 -5.65 -15.98
CA ALA A 46 -19.80 -4.66 -16.72
C ALA A 46 -21.32 -4.79 -16.47
N ALA A 47 -21.82 -6.00 -16.20
CA ALA A 47 -23.23 -6.22 -15.86
C ALA A 47 -23.62 -5.72 -14.46
N LEU A 48 -22.64 -5.54 -13.56
CA LEU A 48 -22.82 -4.97 -12.23
C LEU A 48 -22.70 -3.43 -12.22
N ILE A 49 -22.16 -2.83 -13.30
CA ILE A 49 -22.16 -1.38 -13.51
C ILE A 49 -23.60 -0.98 -13.85
N GLY A 50 -24.37 -0.60 -12.84
CA GLY A 50 -25.76 -0.13 -13.03
C GLY A 50 -26.77 -0.64 -12.02
N GLU A 51 -26.41 -1.51 -11.07
CA GLU A 51 -27.23 -1.69 -9.86
C GLU A 51 -27.09 -0.43 -9.00
N GLU A 52 -27.98 0.53 -9.23
CA GLU A 52 -28.08 1.79 -8.49
C GLU A 52 -28.27 1.50 -7.00
N ALA A 53 -27.30 1.90 -6.18
CA ALA A 53 -27.64 2.35 -4.84
C ALA A 53 -28.41 3.67 -5.01
N GLU A 54 -29.60 3.80 -4.41
CA GLU A 54 -30.44 4.99 -4.54
C GLU A 54 -29.62 6.29 -4.39
N GLU A 55 -29.74 7.20 -5.37
CA GLU A 55 -29.13 8.53 -5.31
C GLU A 55 -29.53 9.22 -4.00
N GLY A 56 -28.56 9.37 -3.08
CA GLY A 56 -28.73 10.00 -1.77
C GLY A 56 -28.50 9.10 -0.56
N SER A 57 -28.28 7.78 -0.71
CA SER A 57 -27.99 6.89 0.43
C SER A 57 -26.50 6.74 0.77
N THR A 58 -25.60 7.13 -0.14
CA THR A 58 -24.16 6.93 0.00
C THR A 58 -23.40 8.22 0.31
N MET A 59 -22.42 8.14 1.21
CA MET A 59 -21.54 9.25 1.59
C MET A 59 -20.07 8.92 1.28
N ILE A 60 -19.32 9.91 0.78
CA ILE A 60 -17.87 9.78 0.59
C ILE A 60 -17.16 10.46 1.78
N ILE A 61 -16.36 9.70 2.52
CA ILE A 61 -15.54 10.18 3.65
C ILE A 61 -14.06 10.02 3.33
N ASN A 62 -13.31 11.09 3.54
CA ASN A 62 -11.84 11.08 3.44
C ASN A 62 -11.23 10.89 4.83
N MET A 63 -10.71 9.70 5.09
CA MET A 63 -9.88 9.39 6.25
C MET A 63 -8.44 9.81 5.93
N GLY A 64 -8.06 10.98 6.45
CA GLY A 64 -6.81 11.65 6.09
C GLY A 64 -5.54 11.09 6.74
N PRO A 65 -4.36 11.51 6.27
CA PRO A 65 -3.05 11.02 6.73
C PRO A 65 -2.66 11.46 8.14
N GLN A 66 -3.46 12.33 8.77
CA GLN A 66 -3.29 12.72 10.18
C GLN A 66 -4.21 11.92 11.12
N HIS A 67 -5.02 11.00 10.58
CA HIS A 67 -5.89 10.18 11.40
C HIS A 67 -5.03 9.20 12.24
N PRO A 68 -5.20 9.11 13.57
CA PRO A 68 -4.36 8.27 14.42
C PRO A 68 -4.25 6.80 13.96
N SER A 69 -5.37 6.23 13.51
CA SER A 69 -5.48 4.84 13.05
C SER A 69 -4.89 4.53 11.67
N THR A 70 -4.12 5.45 11.07
CA THR A 70 -3.44 5.19 9.79
C THR A 70 -2.01 4.70 9.94
N HIS A 71 -1.53 4.55 11.20
CA HIS A 71 -0.20 4.04 11.57
C HIS A 71 0.92 4.47 10.60
N GLY A 72 0.99 5.78 10.34
CA GLY A 72 1.81 6.35 9.29
C GLY A 72 0.99 7.31 8.43
N VAL A 73 1.49 7.57 7.22
CA VAL A 73 0.89 8.52 6.27
C VAL A 73 0.10 7.77 5.20
N LEU A 74 -1.10 7.33 5.57
CA LEU A 74 -2.06 6.68 4.68
C LEU A 74 -3.32 7.52 4.58
N ARG A 75 -3.85 7.66 3.36
CA ARG A 75 -5.14 8.28 3.14
C ARG A 75 -6.09 7.28 2.52
N LEU A 76 -7.27 7.14 3.12
CA LEU A 76 -8.33 6.28 2.61
C LEU A 76 -9.52 7.15 2.25
N MET A 77 -9.98 7.07 1.01
CA MET A 77 -11.28 7.60 0.63
C MET A 77 -12.27 6.45 0.66
N LEU A 78 -13.35 6.59 1.42
CA LEU A 78 -14.33 5.56 1.69
C LEU A 78 -15.68 6.01 1.13
N GLU A 79 -16.34 5.17 0.34
CA GLU A 79 -17.76 5.32 0.07
C GLU A 79 -18.53 4.43 1.03
N LEU A 80 -19.45 5.01 1.78
CA LEU A 80 -20.20 4.38 2.85
C LEU A 80 -21.69 4.46 2.56
N GLU A 81 -22.42 3.41 2.89
CA GLU A 81 -23.88 3.40 3.02
C GLU A 81 -24.20 3.15 4.51
N GLY A 82 -24.47 4.23 5.24
CA GLY A 82 -24.54 4.18 6.71
C GLY A 82 -23.21 3.71 7.31
N GLU A 83 -23.21 2.55 7.99
CA GLU A 83 -22.02 1.94 8.59
C GLU A 83 -21.30 0.95 7.66
N ARG A 84 -21.87 0.67 6.48
CA ARG A 84 -21.32 -0.31 5.54
C ARG A 84 -20.36 0.36 4.57
N VAL A 85 -19.12 -0.13 4.51
CA VAL A 85 -18.15 0.27 3.48
C VAL A 85 -18.53 -0.39 2.15
N LEU A 86 -18.80 0.43 1.13
CA LEU A 86 -19.07 -0.02 -0.24
C LEU A 86 -17.79 -0.13 -1.07
N ARG A 87 -16.94 0.89 -1.02
CA ARG A 87 -15.62 0.90 -1.66
C ARG A 87 -14.61 1.75 -0.91
N THR A 88 -13.34 1.43 -1.13
CA THR A 88 -12.21 2.14 -0.55
C THR A 88 -11.17 2.41 -1.64
N LYS A 89 -10.76 3.67 -1.80
CA LYS A 89 -9.60 4.05 -2.60
C LYS A 89 -8.46 4.43 -1.68
N THR A 90 -7.44 3.59 -1.67
CA THR A 90 -6.21 3.80 -0.89
C THR A 90 -5.27 4.71 -1.66
N ILE A 91 -4.97 5.88 -1.09
CA ILE A 91 -3.97 6.81 -1.62
C ILE A 91 -2.67 6.62 -0.84
N ILE A 92 -1.63 6.18 -1.56
CA ILE A 92 -0.28 5.95 -1.06
C ILE A 92 0.72 6.92 -1.71
N GLY A 93 1.95 6.93 -1.22
CA GLY A 93 3.06 7.69 -1.83
C GLY A 93 3.48 8.94 -1.06
N TYR A 94 2.80 9.29 0.05
CA TYR A 94 3.22 10.39 0.92
C TYR A 94 4.62 10.20 1.52
N LEU A 95 5.07 8.96 1.68
CA LEU A 95 6.42 8.60 2.15
C LEU A 95 7.36 8.16 1.01
N HIS A 96 6.98 8.38 -0.25
CA HIS A 96 7.83 8.03 -1.38
C HIS A 96 9.05 8.97 -1.45
N THR A 97 10.23 8.41 -1.21
CA THR A 97 11.50 9.16 -1.15
C THR A 97 12.49 8.76 -2.23
N GLY A 98 12.10 7.90 -3.19
CA GLY A 98 12.96 7.48 -4.29
C GLY A 98 14.17 6.65 -3.83
N MET A 99 14.01 5.77 -2.83
CA MET A 99 15.10 4.95 -2.29
C MET A 99 15.77 4.07 -3.34
N GLU A 100 15.02 3.50 -4.28
CA GLU A 100 15.57 2.69 -5.39
C GLU A 100 16.45 3.54 -6.30
N LYS A 101 15.99 4.74 -6.66
CA LYS A 101 16.75 5.67 -7.47
C LYS A 101 18.04 6.12 -6.77
N THR A 102 17.95 6.40 -5.47
CA THR A 102 19.13 6.72 -4.64
C THR A 102 20.11 5.55 -4.62
N GLY A 103 19.60 4.31 -4.60
CA GLY A 103 20.40 3.09 -4.65
C GLY A 103 21.26 2.95 -5.91
N GLU A 104 20.83 3.51 -7.05
CA GLU A 104 21.61 3.50 -8.30
C GLU A 104 22.91 4.30 -8.21
N ASP A 105 22.91 5.37 -7.40
CA ASP A 105 24.07 6.27 -7.24
C ASP A 105 25.00 5.80 -6.10
N LEU A 106 24.58 4.82 -5.30
CA LEU A 106 25.32 4.32 -4.14
C LEU A 106 26.18 3.11 -4.49
N THR A 107 27.32 2.99 -3.80
CA THR A 107 28.11 1.77 -3.86
C THR A 107 27.43 0.63 -3.08
N TYR A 108 27.71 -0.63 -3.44
CA TYR A 108 27.20 -1.80 -2.72
C TYR A 108 27.53 -1.78 -1.22
N LEU A 109 28.64 -1.16 -0.81
CA LEU A 109 28.99 -1.01 0.61
C LEU A 109 28.07 0.01 1.34
N GLN A 110 27.59 1.02 0.63
CA GLN A 110 26.65 2.02 1.15
C GLN A 110 25.19 1.54 1.08
N GLY A 111 24.89 0.59 0.19
CA GLY A 111 23.56 0.03 -0.04
C GLY A 111 22.78 -0.38 1.23
N PRO A 112 23.39 -1.10 2.20
CA PRO A 112 22.72 -1.46 3.46
C PRO A 112 22.11 -0.26 4.20
N THR A 113 22.80 0.88 4.21
CA THR A 113 22.32 2.10 4.89
C THR A 113 21.13 2.77 4.20
N ASN A 114 20.87 2.42 2.94
CA ASN A 114 19.70 2.86 2.19
C ASN A 114 18.51 1.92 2.43
N VAL A 115 18.71 0.61 2.28
CA VAL A 115 17.64 -0.39 2.41
C VAL A 115 17.14 -0.57 3.85
N THR A 116 17.95 -0.24 4.85
CA THR A 116 17.55 -0.24 6.27
C THR A 116 16.32 0.65 6.54
N ARG A 117 16.07 1.65 5.68
CA ARG A 117 14.96 2.60 5.83
C ARG A 117 13.66 2.16 5.14
N MET A 118 13.71 1.11 4.32
CA MET A 118 12.55 0.65 3.55
C MET A 118 11.48 0.00 4.43
N ASP A 119 11.91 -0.75 5.46
CA ASP A 119 11.07 -1.21 6.56
C ASP A 119 11.77 -0.82 7.86
N TYR A 120 11.25 0.21 8.51
CA TYR A 120 11.82 0.74 9.74
C TYR A 120 11.53 -0.15 10.96
N ALA A 121 10.56 -1.08 10.88
CA ALA A 121 10.21 -1.98 11.96
C ALA A 121 11.07 -3.26 11.95
N ALA A 122 11.48 -3.72 10.77
CA ALA A 122 12.33 -4.89 10.58
C ALA A 122 13.59 -4.64 9.70
N PRO A 123 14.43 -3.63 10.03
CA PRO A 123 15.52 -3.18 9.17
C PRO A 123 16.56 -4.25 8.86
N LEU A 124 16.82 -5.17 9.79
CA LEU A 124 17.88 -6.18 9.64
C LEU A 124 17.54 -7.21 8.56
N PHE A 125 16.26 -7.46 8.28
CA PHE A 125 15.85 -8.33 7.19
C PHE A 125 16.17 -7.71 5.83
N ASN A 126 15.95 -6.41 5.67
CA ASN A 126 16.27 -5.70 4.44
C ASN A 126 17.77 -5.67 4.17
N GLU A 127 18.56 -5.35 5.20
CA GLU A 127 20.01 -5.37 5.13
C GLU A 127 20.54 -6.77 4.80
N LEU A 128 19.95 -7.82 5.41
CA LEU A 128 20.31 -9.20 5.14
C LEU A 128 20.00 -9.59 3.68
N VAL A 129 18.80 -9.30 3.18
CA VAL A 129 18.42 -9.62 1.80
C VAL A 129 19.33 -8.93 0.80
N PHE A 130 19.64 -7.65 1.02
CA PHE A 130 20.59 -6.90 0.18
C PHE A 130 21.99 -7.53 0.20
N SER A 131 22.47 -7.92 1.39
CA SER A 131 23.78 -8.56 1.56
C SER A 131 23.83 -9.93 0.87
N LEU A 132 22.82 -10.78 1.06
CA LEU A 132 22.73 -12.10 0.42
C LEU A 132 22.67 -12.00 -1.10
N ALA A 133 21.92 -11.03 -1.64
CA ALA A 133 21.86 -10.77 -3.08
C ALA A 133 23.25 -10.33 -3.61
N THR A 134 23.93 -9.45 -2.89
CA THR A 134 25.28 -8.97 -3.26
C THR A 134 26.32 -10.10 -3.20
N GLU A 135 26.30 -10.91 -2.14
CA GLU A 135 27.20 -12.06 -1.95
C GLU A 135 27.05 -13.08 -3.07
N LYS A 136 25.80 -13.38 -3.45
CA LYS A 136 25.49 -14.29 -4.56
C LYS A 136 25.92 -13.73 -5.92
N LEU A 137 25.77 -12.42 -6.15
CA LEU A 137 26.23 -11.77 -7.39
C LEU A 137 27.76 -11.78 -7.51
N LEU A 138 28.47 -11.71 -6.38
CA LEU A 138 29.93 -11.79 -6.32
C LEU A 138 30.46 -13.24 -6.34
N GLY A 139 29.59 -14.24 -6.14
CA GLY A 139 29.97 -15.65 -6.08
C GLY A 139 30.75 -16.04 -4.83
N ILE A 140 30.49 -15.34 -3.71
CA ILE A 140 31.17 -15.55 -2.41
C ILE A 140 30.20 -16.03 -1.32
N ASP A 141 28.97 -16.41 -1.68
CA ASP A 141 27.94 -16.84 -0.74
C ASP A 141 28.32 -18.11 0.04
N GLU A 142 29.17 -18.95 -0.54
CA GLU A 142 29.74 -20.13 0.12
C GLU A 142 30.97 -19.82 1.01
N ASP A 143 31.60 -18.65 0.84
CA ASP A 143 32.81 -18.24 1.57
C ASP A 143 32.51 -17.50 2.89
N ILE A 144 31.22 -17.28 3.20
CA ILE A 144 30.81 -16.57 4.41
C ILE A 144 31.09 -17.44 5.65
N PRO A 145 31.87 -16.95 6.64
CA PRO A 145 32.18 -17.74 7.83
C PRO A 145 30.92 -18.19 8.57
N GLU A 146 30.91 -19.42 9.07
CA GLU A 146 29.78 -19.99 9.81
C GLU A 146 29.33 -19.08 10.98
N ARG A 147 30.29 -18.49 11.69
CA ARG A 147 30.03 -17.52 12.76
C ARG A 147 29.21 -16.32 12.29
N ALA A 148 29.45 -15.81 11.09
CA ALA A 148 28.70 -14.68 10.54
C ALA A 148 27.25 -15.08 10.23
N GLN A 149 27.03 -16.29 9.71
CA GLN A 149 25.67 -16.83 9.46
C GLN A 149 24.87 -16.94 10.76
N TRP A 150 25.47 -17.49 11.83
CA TRP A 150 24.83 -17.58 13.14
C TRP A 150 24.49 -16.21 13.74
N ILE A 151 25.37 -15.21 13.58
CA ILE A 151 25.10 -13.84 14.04
C ILE A 151 23.94 -13.23 13.25
N ARG A 152 23.91 -13.37 11.92
CA ARG A 152 22.80 -12.88 11.07
C ARG A 152 21.48 -13.49 11.50
N MET A 153 21.45 -14.81 11.70
CA MET A 153 20.27 -15.55 12.20
C MET A 153 19.81 -15.01 13.55
N LEU A 154 20.71 -14.93 14.54
CA LEU A 154 20.39 -14.44 15.88
C LEU A 154 19.80 -13.02 15.84
N MET A 155 20.43 -12.12 15.09
CA MET A 155 20.01 -10.72 14.99
C MET A 155 18.66 -10.59 14.28
N CYS A 156 18.44 -11.35 13.19
CA CYS A 156 17.15 -11.34 12.49
C CYS A 156 16.02 -11.89 13.36
N GLU A 157 16.27 -12.96 14.13
CA GLU A 157 15.25 -13.51 15.03
C GLU A 157 14.92 -12.56 16.19
N LEU A 158 15.92 -11.85 16.74
CA LEU A 158 15.67 -10.77 17.70
C LEU A 158 14.82 -9.65 17.08
N ASN A 159 15.16 -9.21 15.86
CA ASN A 159 14.39 -8.16 15.19
C ASN A 159 12.97 -8.63 14.83
N ARG A 160 12.79 -9.90 14.46
CA ARG A 160 11.48 -10.50 14.19
C ARG A 160 10.58 -10.42 15.41
N MET A 161 11.09 -10.80 16.59
CA MET A 161 10.34 -10.67 17.85
C MET A 161 9.95 -9.23 18.12
N THR A 162 10.90 -8.28 17.99
CA THR A 162 10.62 -6.85 18.18
C THR A 162 9.54 -6.32 17.23
N SER A 163 9.61 -6.70 15.94
CA SER A 163 8.62 -6.29 14.93
C SER A 163 7.22 -6.84 15.25
N HIS A 164 7.11 -8.11 15.65
CA HIS A 164 5.84 -8.69 16.06
C HIS A 164 5.28 -8.08 17.34
N LEU A 165 6.13 -7.78 18.33
CA LEU A 165 5.71 -7.08 19.55
C LEU A 165 5.19 -5.68 19.24
N LEU A 166 5.87 -4.95 18.35
CA LEU A 166 5.40 -3.64 17.88
C LEU A 166 4.04 -3.78 17.19
N PHE A 167 3.91 -4.71 16.26
CA PHE A 167 2.64 -4.98 15.57
C PHE A 167 1.51 -5.27 16.55
N MET A 168 1.72 -6.16 17.54
CA MET A 168 0.69 -6.47 18.53
C MET A 168 0.34 -5.26 19.40
N ALA A 169 1.33 -4.46 19.79
CA ALA A 169 1.10 -3.27 20.61
C ALA A 169 0.31 -2.19 19.87
N THR A 170 0.59 -1.97 18.58
CA THR A 170 -0.13 -0.98 17.77
C THR A 170 -1.53 -1.46 17.44
N ASN A 171 -1.71 -2.73 17.05
CA ASN A 171 -3.04 -3.30 16.82
C ASN A 171 -3.91 -3.38 18.08
N GLY A 172 -3.31 -3.50 19.27
CA GLY A 172 -4.05 -3.45 20.52
C GLY A 172 -4.43 -2.03 20.96
N MET A 173 -3.82 -1.00 20.35
CA MET A 173 -4.09 0.41 20.64
C MET A 173 -5.20 0.97 19.74
N ASP A 174 -5.21 0.57 18.48
CA ASP A 174 -6.23 0.94 17.48
C ASP A 174 -7.58 0.24 17.69
#